data_AF-A0A915MHM8-F1
#
_entry.id   AF-A0A915MHM8-F1
#
_cell.length_a   1.000
_cell.length_b   1.000
_cell.length_c   1.000
_cell.angle_alpha   90.00
_cell.angle_beta   90.00
_cell.angle_gamma   90.00
#
_symmetry.space_group_name_H-M   'P 1'
#
loop_
_entity.id
_entity.type
_entity.pdbx_description
1 polymer ?
#
loop_
_entity_poly.entity_id
_entity_poly.type
_entity_poly.pdbx_seq_one_letter_code
_entity_poly.pdbx_strand_id
1 'polypeptide(L)'
;MDVNTTKPPKDSYFSGNAEWELLNVTVRATKFMEDGEERVEVHYIIHLRRRPVYYITVIVAPTFLISALSILGIFTPGTNDGPRGEK
;
A
#
# COMPACT_ATOMS: atom_id res chain seq x y z
N MET A 1 0.80 -2.31 40.10
CA MET A 1 1.56 -1.23 39.45
C MET A 1 1.03 -1.10 38.03
N ASP A 2 0.23 -0.07 37.76
CA ASP A 2 -0.32 0.16 36.42
C ASP A 2 0.68 0.98 35.61
N VAL A 3 1.38 0.32 34.68
CA VAL A 3 2.34 0.95 33.79
C VAL A 3 1.56 1.55 32.62
N ASN A 4 1.28 2.84 32.69
CA ASN A 4 0.56 3.58 31.67
C ASN A 4 1.53 4.08 30.58
N THR A 5 1.87 3.21 29.62
CA THR A 5 2.78 3.53 28.50
C THR A 5 2.00 4.08 27.30
N THR A 6 1.49 5.30 27.45
CA THR A 6 0.75 6.01 26.39
C THR A 6 1.65 6.67 25.34
N LYS A 7 2.98 6.64 25.52
CA LYS A 7 3.93 7.31 24.64
C LYS A 7 4.85 6.29 23.95
N PRO A 8 4.94 6.31 22.61
CA PRO A 8 5.90 5.45 21.90
C PRO A 8 7.33 5.78 22.36
N PRO A 9 8.27 4.81 22.28
CA PRO A 9 9.67 5.02 22.67
C PRO A 9 10.25 6.24 21.97
N LYS A 10 10.79 7.18 22.74
CA LYS A 10 11.23 8.50 22.27
C LYS A 10 12.42 8.45 21.29
N ASP A 11 13.10 7.30 21.22
CA ASP A 11 14.34 7.07 20.46
C ASP A 11 14.26 5.86 19.50
N SER A 12 13.11 5.63 18.88
CA SER A 12 13.00 4.66 17.78
C SER A 12 13.51 5.27 16.47
N TYR A 13 14.74 4.95 16.08
CA TYR A 13 15.36 5.37 14.81
C TYR A 13 14.66 4.82 13.54
N PHE A 14 13.73 3.88 13.71
CA PHE A 14 13.06 3.25 12.58
C PHE A 14 11.82 4.05 12.16
N SER A 15 11.91 4.74 11.02
CA SER A 15 10.80 5.49 10.40
C SER A 15 10.10 4.73 9.26
N GLY A 16 10.43 3.45 9.07
CA GLY A 16 9.95 2.62 7.95
C GLY A 16 11.04 2.33 6.90
N ASN A 17 10.63 1.79 5.76
CA ASN A 17 11.49 1.44 4.63
C ASN A 17 11.00 2.09 3.31
N ALA A 18 11.54 1.62 2.17
CA ALA A 18 11.23 2.14 0.84
C ALA A 18 9.78 1.87 0.38
N GLU A 19 9.07 0.92 1.00
CA GLU A 19 7.70 0.57 0.64
C GLU A 19 6.69 0.99 1.72
N TRP A 20 7.10 1.00 2.98
CA TRP A 20 6.24 1.24 4.13
C TRP A 20 6.79 2.36 4.99
N GLU A 21 5.93 3.29 5.35
CA GLU A 21 6.18 4.35 6.29
C GLU A 21 5.54 4.01 7.63
N LEU A 22 6.32 4.09 8.71
CA LEU A 22 5.79 3.90 10.05
C LEU A 22 5.11 5.20 10.50
N LEU A 23 3.78 5.15 10.69
CA LEU A 23 3.01 6.32 11.13
C LEU A 23 3.02 6.46 12.64
N ASN A 24 2.65 5.38 13.35
CA ASN A 24 2.67 5.34 14.80
C ASN A 24 2.72 3.89 15.31
N VAL A 25 3.08 3.76 16.59
CA VAL A 25 2.95 2.53 17.36
C VAL A 25 2.19 2.86 18.62
N THR A 26 1.10 2.15 18.86
CA THR A 26 0.29 2.29 20.08
C THR A 26 0.27 0.97 20.83
N VAL A 27 0.17 1.05 22.15
CA VAL A 27 0.14 -0.13 23.02
C VAL A 27 -1.17 -0.13 23.79
N ARG A 28 -1.84 -1.28 23.79
CA ARG A 28 -3.07 -1.49 24.54
C ARG A 28 -2.85 -2.67 25.49
N ALA A 29 -2.77 -2.38 26.78
CA ALA A 29 -2.78 -3.41 27.81
C ALA A 29 -4.24 -3.70 28.22
N THR A 30 -4.61 -4.98 28.26
CA THR A 30 -5.94 -5.43 28.69
C THR A 30 -5.76 -6.52 29.74
N LYS A 31 -6.47 -6.39 30.86
CA LYS A 31 -6.55 -7.44 31.88
C LYS A 31 -7.93 -8.09 31.79
N PHE A 32 -7.99 -9.40 31.85
CA PHE A 32 -9.26 -10.15 31.83
C PHE A 32 -9.15 -11.42 32.67
N MET A 33 -10.32 -11.96 33.04
CA MET A 33 -10.42 -13.23 33.78
C MET A 33 -10.64 -14.37 32.80
N GLU A 34 -9.81 -15.41 32.89
CA GLU A 34 -9.93 -16.63 32.11
C GLU A 34 -9.73 -17.83 33.04
N ASP A 35 -10.70 -18.75 33.06
CA ASP A 35 -10.70 -19.92 33.97
C ASP A 35 -10.49 -19.60 35.46
N GLY A 36 -10.95 -18.43 35.91
CA GLY A 36 -10.82 -18.00 37.30
C GLY A 36 -9.45 -17.43 37.67
N GLU A 37 -8.54 -17.29 36.70
CA GLU A 37 -7.24 -16.63 36.86
C GLU A 37 -7.20 -15.27 36.14
N GLU A 38 -6.54 -14.27 36.74
CA GLU A 38 -6.31 -12.97 36.11
C GLU A 38 -5.20 -13.10 35.08
N ARG A 39 -5.52 -12.83 33.81
CA ARG A 39 -4.55 -12.79 32.71
C ARG A 39 -4.37 -11.37 32.21
N VAL A 40 -3.16 -11.09 31.75
CA VAL A 40 -2.77 -9.79 31.19
C VAL A 40 -2.28 -10.00 29.77
N GLU A 41 -2.91 -9.29 28.84
CA GLU A 41 -2.47 -9.20 27.44
C GLU A 41 -1.99 -7.80 27.11
N VAL A 42 -0.94 -7.73 26.28
CA VAL A 42 -0.40 -6.47 25.77
C VAL A 42 -0.40 -6.52 24.25
N HIS A 43 -1.23 -5.68 23.63
CA HIS A 43 -1.38 -5.60 22.19
C HIS A 43 -0.55 -4.43 21.66
N TYR A 44 0.35 -4.73 20.73
CA TYR A 44 1.11 -3.72 19.99
C TYR A 44 0.43 -3.46 18.65
N ILE A 45 -0.07 -2.25 18.46
CA ILE A 45 -0.78 -1.84 17.25
C ILE A 45 0.15 -0.93 16.46
N ILE A 46 0.59 -1.41 15.30
CA ILE A 46 1.54 -0.73 14.43
C ILE A 46 0.78 -0.18 13.22
N HIS A 47 0.72 1.14 13.10
CA HIS A 47 0.10 1.79 11.94
C HIS A 47 1.15 2.08 10.87
N LEU A 48 0.99 1.44 9.71
CA LEU A 48 1.88 1.55 8.56
C LEU A 48 1.14 2.14 7.35
N ARG A 49 1.83 2.96 6.55
CA ARG A 49 1.33 3.49 5.28
C ARG A 49 2.18 3.01 4.11
N ARG A 50 1.53 2.60 3.02
CA ARG A 50 2.21 2.26 1.75
C ARG A 50 2.75 3.50 1.06
N ARG A 51 3.97 3.41 0.52
CA ARG A 51 4.54 4.35 -0.44
C ARG A 51 4.13 3.94 -1.85
N PRO A 52 3.21 4.67 -2.52
CA PRO A 52 2.59 4.20 -3.75
C PRO A 52 3.46 4.40 -4.99
N VAL A 53 4.59 5.11 -4.89
CA VAL A 53 5.40 5.56 -6.03
C VAL A 53 5.74 4.42 -6.99
N TYR A 54 6.29 3.32 -6.47
CA TYR A 54 6.66 2.16 -7.29
C TYR A 54 5.46 1.55 -8.03
N TYR A 55 4.32 1.40 -7.35
CA TYR A 55 3.09 0.87 -7.95
C TYR A 55 2.58 1.77 -9.06
N ILE A 56 2.61 3.08 -8.85
CA ILE A 56 2.16 4.04 -9.85
C ILE A 56 3.07 3.99 -11.08
N THR A 57 4.39 4.03 -10.90
CA THR A 57 5.33 4.13 -12.02
C THR A 57 5.49 2.82 -12.80
N VAL A 58 5.47 1.68 -12.11
CA VAL A 58 5.75 0.37 -12.73
C VAL A 58 4.48 -0.35 -13.17
N ILE A 59 3.34 -0.13 -12.51
CA ILE A 59 2.11 -0.86 -12.80
C ILE A 59 1.06 0.07 -13.42
N VAL A 60 0.69 1.14 -12.72
CA VAL A 60 -0.44 1.99 -13.14
C VAL A 60 -0.12 2.75 -14.43
N ALA A 61 1.05 3.38 -14.53
CA ALA A 61 1.40 4.17 -15.70
C ALA A 61 1.49 3.31 -16.99
N PRO A 62 2.19 2.16 -17.03
CA PRO A 62 2.23 1.34 -18.24
C PRO A 62 0.86 0.79 -18.64
N THR A 63 0.07 0.31 -17.66
CA THR A 63 -1.27 -0.23 -17.94
C THR A 63 -2.24 0.84 -18.44
N PHE A 64 -2.15 2.05 -17.89
CA PHE A 64 -2.91 3.21 -18.36
C PHE A 64 -2.54 3.61 -19.79
N LEU A 65 -1.24 3.63 -20.11
CA LEU A 65 -0.79 3.94 -21.48
C LEU A 65 -1.26 2.90 -22.49
N ILE A 66 -1.14 1.61 -22.16
CA ILE A 66 -1.61 0.52 -23.04
C ILE A 66 -3.13 0.63 -23.26
N SER A 67 -3.92 0.84 -22.20
CA SER A 67 -5.37 0.94 -22.34
C SER A 67 -5.79 2.18 -23.15
N ALA A 68 -5.14 3.33 -22.93
CA ALA A 68 -5.37 4.53 -23.72
C ALA A 68 -5.02 4.32 -25.20
N LEU A 69 -3.87 3.70 -25.48
CA LEU A 69 -3.45 3.37 -26.85
C LEU A 69 -4.42 2.41 -27.54
N SER A 70 -4.95 1.41 -26.81
CA SER A 70 -5.95 0.49 -27.35
C SER A 70 -7.25 1.23 -27.75
N ILE A 71 -7.70 2.18 -26.94
CA ILE A 71 -8.88 2.99 -27.25
C ILE A 71 -8.62 3.89 -28.46
N LEU A 72 -7.47 4.57 -28.49
CA LEU A 72 -7.09 5.43 -29.61
C LEU A 72 -6.89 4.64 -30.91
N GLY A 73 -6.36 3.41 -30.81
CA GLY A 73 -6.18 2.50 -31.94
C GLY A 73 -7.48 2.14 -32.64
N ILE A 74 -8.59 1.99 -31.89
CA ILE A 74 -9.92 1.74 -32.45
C ILE A 74 -10.40 2.89 -33.34
N PHE A 75 -10.07 4.14 -32.96
CA PHE A 75 -10.49 5.33 -33.70
C PHE A 75 -9.44 5.81 -34.71
N THR A 76 -8.31 5.12 -34.84
CA THR A 76 -7.28 5.47 -35.82
C THR A 76 -7.74 5.00 -37.20
N PRO A 77 -7.82 5.89 -38.21
CA PRO A 77 -8.22 5.50 -39.56
C PRO A 77 -7.19 4.55 -40.16
N GLY A 78 -7.64 3.39 -40.63
CA GLY A 78 -6.80 2.46 -41.37
C GLY A 78 -6.48 3.03 -42.75
N THR A 79 -5.25 3.49 -42.96
CA THR A 79 -4.79 3.93 -44.29
C THR A 79 -4.57 2.71 -45.19
N ASN A 80 -5.65 2.16 -45.74
CA ASN A 80 -5.58 1.18 -46.83
C ASN A 80 -5.60 1.91 -48.18
N ASP A 81 -4.55 2.69 -48.47
CA ASP A 81 -4.31 3.24 -49.81
C ASP A 81 -3.05 2.56 -50.40
N GLY A 82 -3.15 1.24 -50.60
CA GLY A 82 -2.25 0.53 -51.49
C GLY A 82 -2.92 0.43 -52.86
N PRO A 83 -2.28 0.83 -53.98
CA PRO A 83 -2.88 0.65 -55.30
C PRO A 83 -3.15 -0.84 -55.49
N ARG A 84 -4.42 -1.21 -55.62
CA ARG A 84 -4.86 -2.57 -55.91
C ARG A 84 -4.41 -2.92 -57.33
N GLY A 85 -3.14 -3.33 -57.45
CA GLY A 85 -2.59 -3.88 -58.68
C GLY A 85 -3.27 -5.20 -58.97
N GLU A 86 -4.31 -5.16 -59.80
CA GLU A 86 -4.83 -6.32 -60.49
C GLU A 86 -3.81 -6.73 -61.56
N LYS A 87 -3.28 -7.95 -61.43
CA LYS A 87 -2.60 -8.66 -62.50
C LYS A 87 -2.98 -10.13 -62.41
#